data_AF-W7S8H5-F1
#
_entry.id   AF-W7S8H5-F1
#
_cell.length_a   1.000
_cell.length_b   1.000
_cell.length_c   1.000
_cell.angle_alpha   90.00
_cell.angle_beta   90.00
_cell.angle_gamma   90.00
#
_symmetry.space_group_name_H-M   'P 1'
#
loop_
_entity.id
_entity.type
_entity.pdbx_description
1 polymer ?
#
loop_
_entity_poly.entity_id
_entity_poly.type
_entity_poly.pdbx_seq_one_letter_code
_entity_poly.pdbx_strand_id
1 'polypeptide(L)'
;MNEQILDWITRFQRDKDIEALAHLKKYCFRMIEPLIVEFTCKHGKEAGELLRLKWDKRFYFIFTKYQVNVGLSLDTFVHNTYRFYFMQELKKAGY
;
A
#
# COMPACT_ATOMS: atom_id res chain seq x y z
N MET A 1 -6.32 6.51 15.39
CA MET A 1 -6.03 6.80 13.96
C MET A 1 -6.27 8.28 13.73
N ASN A 2 -5.45 8.96 12.91
CA ASN A 2 -5.60 10.39 12.65
C ASN A 2 -6.93 10.68 11.92
N GLU A 3 -7.69 11.67 12.39
CA GLU A 3 -8.98 12.08 11.83
C GLU A 3 -8.90 12.45 10.35
N GLN A 4 -7.79 13.06 9.92
CA GLN A 4 -7.57 13.41 8.52
C GLN A 4 -7.42 12.18 7.62
N ILE A 5 -6.77 11.13 8.11
CA ILE A 5 -6.64 9.87 7.38
C ILE A 5 -8.01 9.19 7.26
N LEU A 6 -8.79 9.22 8.35
CA LEU A 6 -10.13 8.67 8.36
C LEU A 6 -11.04 9.40 7.35
N ASP A 7 -10.97 10.72 7.28
CA ASP A 7 -11.67 11.51 6.26
C ASP A 7 -11.28 11.08 4.85
N TRP A 8 -9.98 11.00 4.56
CA TRP A 8 -9.54 10.58 3.23
C TRP A 8 -10.00 9.16 2.87
N ILE A 9 -9.94 8.21 3.80
CA ILE A 9 -10.44 6.84 3.57
C ILE A 9 -11.93 6.87 3.27
N THR A 10 -12.70 7.61 4.06
CA THR A 10 -14.15 7.68 3.93
C THR A 10 -14.56 8.30 2.60
N ARG A 11 -13.98 9.46 2.24
CA ARG A 11 -14.23 10.15 0.97
C ARG A 11 -13.83 9.31 -0.23
N PHE A 12 -12.66 8.67 -0.18
CA PHE A 12 -12.23 7.76 -1.23
C PHE A 12 -13.20 6.57 -1.40
N GLN A 13 -13.60 5.95 -0.30
CA GLN A 13 -14.45 4.75 -0.36
C GLN A 13 -15.87 5.06 -0.83
N ARG A 14 -16.47 6.13 -0.30
CA ARG A 14 -17.85 6.55 -0.59
C ARG A 14 -17.96 7.24 -1.95
N ASP A 15 -17.12 8.23 -2.21
CA ASP A 15 -17.30 9.18 -3.31
C ASP A 15 -16.31 8.94 -4.47
N LYS A 16 -15.40 7.95 -4.33
CA LYS A 16 -14.28 7.70 -5.26
C LYS A 16 -13.41 8.94 -5.46
N ASP A 17 -13.31 9.76 -4.42
CA ASP A 17 -12.56 11.01 -4.40
C ASP A 17 -11.07 10.75 -4.71
N ILE A 18 -10.63 11.30 -5.85
CA ILE A 18 -9.27 11.12 -6.38
C ILE A 18 -8.24 11.92 -5.57
N GLU A 19 -8.62 13.07 -5.01
CA GLU A 19 -7.73 13.87 -4.17
C GLU A 19 -7.49 13.15 -2.84
N ALA A 20 -8.55 12.64 -2.22
CA ALA A 20 -8.45 11.83 -1.01
C ALA A 20 -7.56 10.59 -1.24
N LEU A 21 -7.72 9.92 -2.38
CA LEU A 21 -6.85 8.82 -2.78
C LEU A 21 -5.38 9.24 -2.92
N ALA A 22 -5.10 10.40 -3.53
CA ALA A 22 -3.75 10.91 -3.70
C ALA A 22 -3.09 11.24 -2.36
N HIS A 23 -3.84 11.83 -1.42
CA HIS A 23 -3.36 12.08 -0.07
C HIS A 23 -3.08 10.78 0.69
N LEU A 24 -3.96 9.79 0.60
CA LEU A 24 -3.73 8.46 1.18
C LEU A 24 -2.50 7.77 0.61
N LYS A 25 -2.29 7.85 -0.71
CA LYS A 25 -1.10 7.30 -1.37
C LYS A 25 0.17 7.92 -0.80
N LYS A 26 0.24 9.24 -0.72
CA LYS A 26 1.39 9.97 -0.14
C LYS A 26 1.64 9.55 1.31
N TYR A 27 0.59 9.48 2.11
CA TYR A 27 0.70 9.04 3.50
C TYR A 27 1.21 7.60 3.59
N CYS A 28 0.68 6.69 2.78
CA CYS A 28 1.02 5.28 2.85
C CYS A 28 2.38 4.94 2.24
N PHE A 29 2.87 5.77 1.33
CA PHE A 29 4.20 5.60 0.73
C PHE A 29 5.30 5.49 1.80
N ARG A 30 5.20 6.25 2.90
CA ARG A 30 6.16 6.19 4.03
C ARG A 30 6.23 4.81 4.70
N MET A 31 5.19 3.99 4.57
CA MET A 31 5.13 2.62 5.10
C MET A 31 5.54 1.58 4.04
N ILE A 32 5.29 1.88 2.77
CA ILE A 32 5.53 0.98 1.65
C ILE A 32 6.98 1.04 1.18
N GLU A 33 7.58 2.23 1.10
CA GLU A 33 8.95 2.39 0.61
C GLU A 33 10.00 1.63 1.45
N PRO A 34 9.93 1.61 2.81
CA PRO A 34 10.85 0.79 3.60
C PRO A 34 10.75 -0.71 3.26
N LEU A 35 9.54 -1.23 3.03
CA LEU A 35 9.34 -2.62 2.59
C LEU A 35 9.96 -2.87 1.22
N ILE A 36 9.78 -1.94 0.28
CA ILE A 36 10.42 -2.04 -1.04
C ILE A 36 11.94 -2.07 -0.89
N VAL A 37 12.52 -1.22 -0.04
CA VAL A 37 13.96 -1.20 0.24
C VAL A 37 14.43 -2.53 0.84
N GLU A 38 13.70 -3.11 1.80
CA GLU A 38 14.01 -4.44 2.35
C GLU A 38 14.09 -5.51 1.25
N PHE A 39 13.09 -5.57 0.36
CA PHE A 39 13.09 -6.51 -0.75
C PHE A 39 14.17 -6.20 -1.80
N THR A 40 14.49 -4.92 -2.01
CA THR A 40 15.57 -4.49 -2.91
C THR A 40 16.93 -5.00 -2.41
N CYS A 41 17.19 -4.87 -1.11
CA CYS A 41 18.42 -5.38 -0.50
C CYS A 41 18.53 -6.90 -0.58
N LYS A 42 17.40 -7.61 -0.54
CA LYS A 42 17.37 -9.07 -0.55
C LYS A 42 17.41 -9.69 -1.95
N HIS A 43 16.72 -9.09 -2.92
CA HIS A 43 16.49 -9.68 -4.26
C HIS A 43 17.10 -8.84 -5.41
N GLY A 44 17.76 -7.72 -5.09
CA GLY A 44 18.44 -6.86 -6.05
C GLY A 44 17.62 -5.65 -6.53
N LYS A 45 18.26 -4.78 -7.31
CA LYS A 45 17.69 -3.51 -7.78
C LYS A 45 16.44 -3.71 -8.64
N GLU A 46 16.46 -4.69 -9.52
CA GLU A 46 15.35 -4.99 -10.45
C GLU A 46 14.07 -5.40 -9.69
N ALA A 47 14.22 -6.17 -8.60
CA ALA A 47 13.12 -6.49 -7.70
C ALA A 47 12.51 -5.21 -7.10
N GLY A 48 13.35 -4.29 -6.63
CA GLY A 48 12.91 -3.00 -6.10
C GLY A 48 12.15 -2.15 -7.13
N GLU A 49 12.67 -2.05 -8.34
CA GLU A 49 12.03 -1.32 -9.45
C GLU A 49 10.68 -1.94 -9.82
N LEU A 50 10.60 -3.27 -9.89
CA LEU A 50 9.35 -4.00 -10.09
C LEU A 50 8.32 -3.65 -9.01
N LEU A 51 8.71 -3.71 -7.73
CA LEU A 51 7.80 -3.43 -6.62
C LEU A 51 7.31 -1.96 -6.63
N ARG A 52 8.18 -1.01 -6.97
CA ARG A 52 7.82 0.42 -7.15
C ARG A 52 6.79 0.62 -8.26
N LEU A 53 6.84 -0.17 -9.34
CA LEU A 53 5.84 -0.14 -10.41
C LEU A 53 4.51 -0.83 -10.02
N LYS A 54 4.56 -1.81 -9.12
CA LYS A 54 3.42 -2.66 -8.77
C LYS A 54 2.57 -2.11 -7.65
N TRP A 55 3.17 -1.48 -6.63
CA TRP A 55 2.42 -1.03 -5.46
C TRP A 55 1.33 -0.01 -5.84
N ASP A 56 1.67 0.99 -6.67
CA ASP A 56 0.76 2.07 -7.04
C ASP A 56 -0.47 1.55 -7.82
N LYS A 57 -0.25 0.60 -8.73
CA LYS A 57 -1.32 -0.08 -9.49
C LYS A 57 -2.28 -0.84 -8.60
N ARG A 58 -1.79 -1.38 -7.47
CA ARG A 58 -2.59 -2.18 -6.54
C ARG A 58 -3.27 -1.33 -5.46
N PHE A 59 -2.78 -0.11 -5.24
CA PHE A 59 -3.20 0.76 -4.15
C PHE A 59 -4.71 1.01 -4.13
N TYR A 60 -5.28 1.43 -5.27
CA TYR A 60 -6.73 1.69 -5.37
C TYR A 60 -7.54 0.49 -4.90
N PHE A 61 -7.25 -0.69 -5.45
CA PHE A 61 -7.98 -1.92 -5.12
C PHE A 61 -7.85 -2.30 -3.64
N ILE A 62 -6.64 -2.25 -3.08
CA ILE A 62 -6.40 -2.54 -1.65
C ILE A 62 -7.27 -1.64 -0.76
N PHE A 63 -7.29 -0.35 -1.03
CA PHE A 63 -8.03 0.61 -0.20
C PHE A 63 -9.55 0.56 -0.39
N THR A 64 -10.06 0.00 -1.50
CA THR A 64 -11.49 -0.33 -1.60
C THR A 64 -11.92 -1.46 -0.65
N LYS A 65 -10.97 -2.26 -0.14
CA LYS A 65 -11.23 -3.40 0.75
C LYS A 65 -10.86 -3.13 2.21
N TYR A 66 -10.16 -2.04 2.50
CA TYR A 66 -9.81 -1.68 3.86
C TYR A 66 -11.06 -1.36 4.68
N GLN A 67 -11.16 -1.90 5.89
CA GLN A 67 -12.26 -1.63 6.80
C GLN A 67 -11.73 -0.91 8.04
N VAL A 68 -12.25 0.27 8.31
CA VAL A 68 -11.81 1.11 9.43
C VAL A 68 -12.21 0.53 10.78
N ASN A 69 -13.38 -0.12 10.87
CA ASN A 69 -14.03 -0.47 12.15
C ASN A 69 -13.76 -1.90 12.63
N VAL A 70 -12.82 -2.62 12.01
CA VAL A 70 -12.54 -4.05 12.35
C VAL A 70 -11.31 -4.22 13.23
N GLY A 71 -10.87 -3.16 13.93
CA GLY A 71 -9.80 -3.22 14.93
C GLY A 71 -8.37 -3.33 14.38
N LEU A 72 -8.20 -3.47 13.06
CA LEU A 72 -6.88 -3.49 12.43
C LEU A 72 -6.42 -2.06 12.10
N SER A 73 -5.29 -1.66 12.70
CA SER A 73 -4.69 -0.35 12.40
C SER A 73 -4.32 -0.24 10.91
N LEU A 74 -4.38 0.98 10.38
CA LEU A 74 -3.99 1.24 8.99
C LEU A 74 -2.54 0.81 8.73
N ASP A 75 -1.64 1.12 9.65
CA ASP A 75 -0.22 0.78 9.53
C ASP A 75 -0.01 -0.74 9.44
N THR A 76 -0.67 -1.50 10.32
CA THR A 76 -0.62 -2.98 10.27
C THR A 76 -1.22 -3.52 8.98
N PHE A 77 -2.36 -2.96 8.54
CA PHE A 77 -3.02 -3.38 7.30
C PHE A 77 -2.12 -3.14 6.08
N VAL A 78 -1.58 -1.93 5.93
CA VAL A 78 -0.71 -1.56 4.80
C VAL A 78 0.53 -2.45 4.80
N HIS A 79 1.20 -2.57 5.95
CA HIS A 79 2.41 -3.36 6.05
C HIS A 79 2.18 -4.83 5.66
N ASN A 80 1.20 -5.50 6.26
CA ASN A 80 0.94 -6.91 6.00
C ASN A 80 0.46 -7.15 4.57
N THR A 81 -0.42 -6.29 4.06
CA THR A 81 -0.96 -6.41 2.70
C THR A 81 0.13 -6.26 1.66
N TYR A 82 0.98 -5.23 1.78
CA TYR A 82 2.06 -5.01 0.81
C TYR A 82 3.19 -6.02 0.96
N ARG A 83 3.55 -6.44 2.17
CA ARG A 83 4.53 -7.52 2.36
C ARG A 83 4.09 -8.80 1.65
N PHE A 84 2.85 -9.21 1.85
CA PHE A 84 2.28 -10.38 1.17
C PHE A 84 2.20 -10.19 -0.35
N TYR A 85 1.69 -9.03 -0.81
CA TYR A 85 1.58 -8.71 -2.23
C TYR A 85 2.94 -8.71 -2.93
N PHE A 86 3.96 -8.10 -2.33
CA PHE A 86 5.32 -8.07 -2.88
C PHE A 86 5.93 -9.46 -2.97
N MET A 87 5.78 -10.31 -1.94
CA MET A 87 6.21 -11.70 -2.01
C MET A 87 5.56 -12.44 -3.19
N GLN A 88 4.27 -12.18 -3.46
CA GLN A 88 3.59 -12.77 -4.61
C GLN A 88 4.11 -12.25 -5.95
N GLU A 89 4.34 -10.95 -6.09
CA GLU A 89 4.85 -10.37 -7.34
C GLU A 89 6.29 -10.82 -7.62
N LEU A 90 7.14 -10.90 -6.59
CA LEU A 90 8.50 -11.42 -6.69
C LEU A 90 8.51 -12.89 -7.10
N LYS A 91 7.69 -13.73 -6.46
CA LYS A 91 7.55 -15.15 -6.83
C LYS A 91 7.10 -15.32 -8.28
N LYS A 92 6.17 -14.50 -8.78
CA LYS A 92 5.73 -14.54 -10.18
C LYS A 92 6.84 -14.13 -11.16
N ALA A 93 7.75 -13.27 -10.74
CA ALA A 93 8.86 -12.78 -11.54
C ALA A 93 10.13 -13.64 -11.43
N GLY A 94 10.15 -14.68 -10.59
CA GLY A 94 11.25 -15.63 -10.48
C GLY A 94 12.35 -15.26 -9.48
N TYR A 95 12.05 -14.40 -8.50
CA TYR A 95 12.97 -14.00 -7.41
C TYR A 95 12.90 -14.88 -6.16
#